data_AF-A0A183EJD9-F1
#
_entry.id   AF-A0A183EJD9-F1
#
_cell.length_a   1.000
_cell.length_b   1.000
_cell.length_c   1.000
_cell.angle_alpha   90.00
_cell.angle_beta   90.00
_cell.angle_gamma   90.00
#
_symmetry.space_group_name_H-M   'P 1'
#
loop_
_entity.id
_entity.type
_entity.pdbx_description
1 polymer ?
#
loop_
_entity_poly.entity_id
_entity_poly.type
_entity_poly.pdbx_seq_one_letter_code
_entity_poly.pdbx_strand_id
1 'polypeptide(L)'
;MREADGGKMKLDSSRKLILFRSTFDEVFRDLENDLKTQLPDLATDADDFFRVFTIFWVLSMYDIYVPKATYERELQRVRKSLASLTENADMSKTRKAKEEEQLRVVEKKLSDELRKQSDHVERILSILRHDKELLFADCSPKLRGTQMARFLQHCILPRAVFTDMDAEYCAHFILLLHQQRTGFFQTVFFFDKRFY
;
A
#
# COMPACT_ATOMS: atom_id res chain seq x y z
N MET A 1 -20.04 1.74 -46.61
CA MET A 1 -19.48 0.89 -45.53
C MET A 1 -18.77 1.83 -44.55
N ARG A 2 -19.42 2.21 -43.44
CA ARG A 2 -18.80 2.99 -42.36
C ARG A 2 -18.57 2.02 -41.22
N GLU A 3 -17.32 1.88 -40.81
CA GLU A 3 -16.91 1.00 -39.71
C GLU A 3 -17.57 1.43 -38.41
N ALA A 4 -18.07 0.42 -37.69
CA ALA A 4 -18.82 0.59 -36.46
C ALA A 4 -17.88 0.93 -35.30
N ASP A 5 -18.25 2.02 -34.64
CA ASP A 5 -17.91 2.47 -33.30
C ASP A 5 -17.37 1.36 -32.37
N GLY A 6 -16.08 1.47 -32.04
CA GLY A 6 -15.37 0.60 -31.09
C GLY A 6 -15.84 0.86 -29.67
N GLY A 7 -16.99 0.28 -29.32
CA GLY A 7 -17.51 0.24 -27.95
C GLY A 7 -16.51 -0.46 -27.04
N LYS A 8 -15.78 0.30 -26.21
CA LYS A 8 -14.95 -0.24 -25.13
C LYS A 8 -15.83 -1.11 -24.23
N MET A 9 -15.74 -2.45 -24.37
CA MET A 9 -16.40 -3.38 -23.46
C MET A 9 -15.92 -3.06 -22.04
N LYS A 10 -16.82 -2.54 -21.20
CA LYS A 10 -16.56 -2.38 -19.77
C LYS A 10 -16.28 -3.77 -19.19
N LEU A 11 -15.02 -4.05 -18.85
CA LEU A 11 -14.68 -5.28 -18.13
C LEU A 11 -15.39 -5.30 -16.78
N ASP A 12 -15.96 -6.46 -16.45
CA ASP A 12 -16.48 -6.77 -15.12
C ASP A 12 -15.38 -6.62 -14.06
N SER A 13 -15.76 -6.23 -12.84
CA SER A 13 -14.84 -5.99 -11.71
C SER A 13 -13.97 -7.20 -11.40
N SER A 14 -14.53 -8.41 -11.53
CA SER A 14 -13.80 -9.67 -11.30
C SER A 14 -12.69 -9.88 -12.33
N ARG A 15 -12.99 -9.60 -13.61
CA ARG A 15 -12.03 -9.73 -14.70
C ARG A 15 -10.90 -8.71 -14.59
N LYS A 16 -11.20 -7.49 -14.14
CA LYS A 16 -10.18 -6.47 -13.87
C LYS A 16 -9.21 -6.91 -12.77
N LEU A 17 -9.72 -7.53 -11.70
CA LEU A 17 -8.89 -8.02 -10.61
C LEU A 17 -7.96 -9.16 -11.07
N ILE A 18 -8.48 -10.10 -11.86
CA ILE A 18 -7.68 -11.20 -12.41
C ILE A 18 -6.56 -10.66 -13.32
N LEU A 19 -6.89 -9.74 -14.23
CA LEU A 19 -5.90 -9.14 -15.13
C LEU A 19 -4.84 -8.37 -14.35
N PHE A 20 -5.27 -7.51 -13.42
CA PHE A 20 -4.36 -6.73 -12.59
C PHE A 20 -3.39 -7.63 -11.82
N ARG A 21 -3.91 -8.72 -11.24
CA ARG A 21 -3.09 -9.69 -10.53
C ARG A 21 -2.11 -10.40 -11.47
N SER A 22 -2.56 -10.88 -12.63
CA SER A 22 -1.67 -11.56 -13.59
C SER A 22 -0.51 -10.65 -13.99
N THR A 23 -0.79 -9.38 -14.28
CA THR A 23 0.23 -8.40 -14.62
C THR A 23 1.12 -8.07 -13.43
N PHE A 24 0.56 -7.97 -12.23
CA PHE A 24 1.34 -7.79 -11.00
C PHE A 24 2.32 -8.95 -10.81
N ASP A 25 1.86 -10.18 -10.93
CA ASP A 25 2.70 -11.38 -10.77
C ASP A 25 3.81 -11.48 -11.82
N GLU A 26 3.52 -11.09 -13.06
CA GLU A 26 4.51 -11.04 -14.16
C GLU A 26 5.61 -10.00 -13.87
N VAL A 27 5.22 -8.76 -13.60
CA VAL A 27 6.16 -7.66 -13.33
C VAL A 27 7.01 -7.94 -12.09
N PHE A 28 6.40 -8.47 -11.01
CA PHE A 28 7.15 -8.80 -9.81
C PHE A 28 8.12 -9.96 -10.02
N ARG A 29 7.74 -10.96 -10.83
CA ARG A 29 8.64 -12.08 -11.15
C ARG A 29 9.85 -11.62 -11.95
N ASP A 30 9.67 -10.73 -12.92
CA ASP A 30 10.77 -10.17 -13.69
C ASP A 30 11.71 -9.37 -12.77
N LEU A 31 11.15 -8.54 -11.90
CA LEU A 31 11.92 -7.78 -10.92
C LEU A 31 12.65 -8.68 -9.92
N GLU A 32 12.03 -9.77 -9.45
CA GLU A 32 12.67 -10.76 -8.59
C GLU A 32 13.88 -11.41 -9.28
N ASN A 33 13.76 -11.77 -10.57
CA ASN A 33 14.86 -12.35 -11.34
C ASN A 33 16.01 -11.36 -11.57
N ASP A 34 15.68 -10.10 -11.85
CA ASP A 34 16.67 -9.03 -11.98
C ASP A 34 17.41 -8.80 -10.65
N LEU A 35 16.68 -8.72 -9.53
CA LEU A 35 17.28 -8.54 -8.21
C LEU A 35 18.16 -9.73 -7.80
N LYS A 36 17.77 -10.97 -8.13
CA LYS A 36 18.60 -12.16 -7.92
C LYS A 36 19.93 -12.07 -8.66
N THR A 37 19.90 -11.58 -9.89
CA THR A 37 21.09 -11.45 -10.74
C THR A 37 22.03 -10.35 -10.21
N GLN A 38 21.47 -9.24 -9.72
CA GLN A 38 22.25 -8.10 -9.24
C GLN A 38 22.73 -8.25 -7.79
N LEU A 39 22.07 -9.08 -6.98
CA LEU A 39 22.38 -9.29 -5.56
C LEU A 39 22.66 -10.78 -5.26
N PRO A 40 23.72 -11.35 -5.85
CA PRO A 40 24.03 -12.78 -5.70
C PRO A 40 24.36 -13.15 -4.24
N ASP A 41 24.93 -12.25 -3.45
CA ASP A 41 25.23 -12.49 -2.02
C ASP A 41 23.97 -12.65 -1.18
N LEU A 42 22.85 -12.07 -1.64
CA LEU A 42 21.53 -12.22 -1.04
C LEU A 42 20.78 -13.42 -1.62
N ALA A 43 21.27 -14.01 -2.71
CA ALA A 43 20.76 -15.24 -3.29
C ALA A 43 21.37 -16.47 -2.60
N THR A 44 20.53 -17.16 -1.85
CA THR A 44 20.79 -18.49 -1.29
C THR A 44 19.87 -19.50 -1.96
N ASP A 45 20.07 -20.80 -1.76
CA ASP A 45 19.24 -21.88 -2.30
C ASP A 45 17.71 -21.76 -2.03
N ALA A 46 17.30 -20.92 -1.08
CA ALA A 46 15.89 -20.57 -0.85
C ALA A 46 15.47 -19.38 -1.72
N ASP A 47 14.92 -19.69 -2.91
CA ASP A 47 14.43 -18.73 -3.90
C ASP A 47 13.31 -17.80 -3.39
N ASP A 48 12.60 -18.21 -2.34
CA ASP A 48 11.39 -17.53 -1.83
C ASP A 48 11.66 -16.23 -1.07
N PHE A 49 12.90 -15.97 -0.66
CA PHE A 49 13.25 -14.72 0.04
C PHE A 49 13.03 -13.49 -0.85
N PHE A 50 13.30 -13.60 -2.15
CA PHE A 50 13.19 -12.45 -3.05
C PHE A 50 11.74 -12.00 -3.25
N ARG A 51 10.74 -12.88 -3.14
CA ARG A 51 9.33 -12.48 -3.25
C ARG A 51 8.95 -11.45 -2.19
N VAL A 52 9.21 -11.77 -0.91
CA VAL A 52 8.92 -10.83 0.18
C VAL A 52 9.84 -9.61 0.17
N PHE A 53 11.12 -9.79 -0.21
CA PHE A 53 12.06 -8.69 -0.34
C PHE A 53 11.58 -7.66 -1.37
N THR A 54 11.22 -8.10 -2.57
CA THR A 54 10.72 -7.25 -3.64
C THR A 54 9.43 -6.53 -3.24
N ILE A 55 8.46 -7.27 -2.69
CA ILE A 55 7.20 -6.68 -2.22
C ILE A 55 7.42 -5.62 -1.15
N PHE A 56 8.30 -5.89 -0.18
CA PHE A 56 8.59 -4.94 0.88
C PHE A 56 9.21 -3.63 0.36
N TRP A 57 10.16 -3.72 -0.57
CA TRP A 57 10.87 -2.53 -1.06
C TRP A 57 10.10 -1.76 -2.14
N VAL A 58 9.24 -2.43 -2.91
CA VAL A 58 8.39 -1.76 -3.91
C VAL A 58 7.22 -1.02 -3.25
N LEU A 59 6.68 -1.55 -2.15
CA LEU A 59 5.53 -0.94 -1.47
C LEU A 59 5.93 0.23 -0.56
N SER A 60 5.02 1.19 -0.47
CA SER A 60 5.07 2.37 0.41
C SER A 60 3.90 2.38 1.39
N MET A 61 3.90 3.33 2.33
CA MET A 61 2.82 3.50 3.29
C MET A 61 1.47 3.76 2.62
N TYR A 62 1.47 4.47 1.48
CA TYR A 62 0.26 4.77 0.71
C TYR A 62 -0.42 3.50 0.16
N ASP A 63 0.35 2.44 -0.09
CA ASP A 63 -0.13 1.20 -0.71
C ASP A 63 -0.79 0.24 0.29
N ILE A 64 -0.47 0.38 1.58
CA ILE A 64 -0.90 -0.57 2.62
C ILE A 64 -1.82 0.04 3.68
N TYR A 65 -1.94 1.37 3.74
CA TYR A 65 -2.72 2.05 4.77
C TYR A 65 -3.47 3.28 4.24
N VAL A 66 -4.69 3.47 4.74
CA VAL A 66 -5.51 4.66 4.47
C VAL A 66 -5.79 5.40 5.79
N PRO A 67 -5.30 6.64 5.98
CA PRO A 67 -5.55 7.43 7.17
C PRO A 67 -6.97 8.05 7.16
N LYS A 68 -8.01 7.20 7.18
CA LYS A 68 -9.42 7.62 7.04
C LYS A 68 -9.82 8.72 8.02
N ALA A 69 -9.41 8.58 9.29
CA ALA A 69 -9.71 9.56 10.33
C ALA A 69 -9.09 10.95 10.04
N THR A 70 -7.93 11.01 9.40
CA THR A 70 -7.30 12.27 9.00
C THR A 70 -8.07 12.92 7.85
N TYR A 71 -8.43 12.16 6.81
CA TYR A 71 -9.26 12.67 5.72
C TYR A 71 -10.61 13.19 6.22
N GLU A 72 -11.28 12.43 7.10
CA GLU A 72 -12.57 12.84 7.67
C GLU A 72 -12.45 14.15 8.45
N ARG A 73 -11.38 14.31 9.24
CA ARG A 73 -11.12 15.53 10.01
C ARG A 73 -10.86 16.73 9.11
N GLU A 74 -10.06 16.56 8.05
CA GLU A 74 -9.79 17.63 7.09
C GLU A 74 -11.02 17.98 6.24
N LEU A 75 -11.81 16.99 5.82
CA LEU A 75 -13.10 17.23 5.15
C LEU A 75 -14.07 18.01 6.04
N GLN A 76 -14.16 17.64 7.33
CA GLN A 76 -14.96 18.40 8.29
C GLN A 76 -14.46 19.84 8.46
N ARG A 77 -13.14 20.05 8.47
CA ARG A 77 -12.56 21.39 8.54
C ARG A 77 -12.94 22.24 7.33
N VAL A 78 -12.83 21.69 6.12
CA VAL A 78 -13.22 22.39 4.87
C VAL A 78 -14.72 22.71 4.87
N ARG A 79 -15.57 21.76 5.28
CA ARG A 79 -17.03 21.98 5.38
C ARG A 79 -17.41 23.05 6.39
N LYS A 80 -16.71 23.11 7.53
CA LYS A 80 -16.89 24.18 8.52
C LYS A 80 -16.48 25.55 7.94
N SER A 81 -15.38 25.61 7.20
CA SER A 81 -14.96 26.85 6.51
C SER A 81 -16.01 27.31 5.50
N LEU A 82 -16.57 26.39 4.71
CA LEU A 82 -17.67 26.69 3.77
C LEU A 82 -18.89 27.29 4.48
N ALA A 83 -19.32 26.68 5.59
CA ALA A 83 -20.45 27.17 6.38
C ALA A 83 -20.19 28.57 6.97
N SER A 84 -18.98 28.82 7.47
CA SER A 84 -18.59 30.14 7.99
C SER A 84 -18.54 31.22 6.91
N LEU A 85 -18.23 30.84 5.66
CA LEU A 85 -18.16 31.77 4.53
C LEU A 85 -19.54 32.35 4.17
N THR A 86 -20.59 31.54 4.30
CA THR A 86 -21.98 31.96 4.08
C THR A 86 -22.46 32.99 5.10
N GLU A 87 -22.02 32.88 6.35
CA GLU A 87 -22.42 33.77 7.46
C GLU A 87 -21.66 35.11 7.46
N ASN A 88 -20.52 35.20 6.77
CA ASN A 88 -19.61 36.32 6.88
C ASN A 88 -20.05 37.53 6.03
N ALA A 89 -20.92 38.40 6.54
CA ALA A 89 -21.54 39.51 5.80
C ALA A 89 -20.53 40.56 5.25
N ASP A 90 -19.34 40.68 5.84
CA ASP A 90 -18.35 41.72 5.52
C ASP A 90 -17.60 41.49 4.21
N MET A 91 -17.72 40.30 3.62
CA MET A 91 -17.00 39.92 2.40
C MET A 91 -17.78 40.27 1.13
N SER A 92 -17.10 40.86 0.14
CA SER A 92 -17.63 41.11 -1.20
C SER A 92 -18.14 39.81 -1.85
N LYS A 93 -19.28 39.89 -2.56
CA LYS A 93 -19.91 38.77 -3.28
C LYS A 93 -18.92 38.04 -4.20
N THR A 94 -18.09 38.78 -4.94
CA THR A 94 -17.09 38.19 -5.85
C THR A 94 -15.98 37.45 -5.09
N ARG A 95 -15.56 37.99 -3.93
CA ARG A 95 -14.53 37.36 -3.10
C ARG A 95 -15.05 36.10 -2.43
N LYS A 96 -16.28 36.12 -1.91
CA LYS A 96 -16.97 34.95 -1.37
C LYS A 96 -17.10 33.83 -2.41
N ALA A 97 -17.61 34.14 -3.60
CA ALA A 97 -17.79 33.15 -4.66
C ALA A 97 -16.45 32.48 -5.04
N LYS A 98 -15.36 33.26 -5.11
CA LYS A 98 -14.02 32.74 -5.40
C LYS A 98 -13.51 31.80 -4.30
N GLU A 99 -13.70 32.17 -3.04
CA GLU A 99 -13.23 31.38 -1.89
C GLU A 99 -14.08 30.12 -1.69
N GLU A 100 -15.40 30.20 -1.91
CA GLU A 100 -16.29 29.04 -1.95
C GLU A 100 -15.85 28.03 -3.01
N GLU A 101 -15.60 28.47 -4.24
CA GLU A 101 -15.12 27.61 -5.32
C GLU A 101 -13.79 26.93 -4.96
N GLN A 102 -12.85 27.66 -4.37
CA GLN A 102 -11.57 27.09 -3.91
C GLN A 102 -11.77 26.00 -2.86
N LEU A 103 -12.61 26.24 -1.86
CA LEU A 103 -12.91 25.26 -0.81
C LEU A 103 -13.65 24.03 -1.36
N ARG A 104 -14.58 24.21 -2.31
CA ARG A 104 -15.26 23.11 -3.02
C ARG A 104 -14.29 22.26 -3.83
N VAL A 105 -13.32 22.89 -4.50
CA VAL A 105 -12.25 22.17 -5.22
C VAL A 105 -11.40 21.34 -4.25
N VAL A 106 -11.05 21.88 -3.08
CA VAL A 106 -10.30 21.15 -2.06
C VAL A 106 -11.12 19.99 -1.50
N GLU A 107 -12.40 20.21 -1.14
CA GLU A 107 -13.30 19.14 -0.66
C GLU A 107 -13.41 18.00 -1.67
N LYS A 108 -13.58 18.33 -2.95
CA LYS A 108 -13.66 17.35 -4.03
C LYS A 108 -12.35 16.59 -4.19
N LYS A 109 -11.20 17.28 -4.20
CA LYS A 109 -9.89 16.64 -4.31
C LYS A 109 -9.63 15.65 -3.18
N LEU A 110 -9.87 16.05 -1.93
CA LEU A 110 -9.70 15.19 -0.76
C LEU A 110 -10.63 13.96 -0.82
N SER A 111 -11.88 14.16 -1.23
CA SER A 111 -12.85 13.06 -1.36
C SER A 111 -12.46 12.08 -2.47
N ASP A 112 -12.02 12.59 -3.62
CA ASP A 112 -11.56 11.79 -4.74
C ASP A 112 -10.27 11.04 -4.42
N GLU A 113 -9.34 11.66 -3.70
CA GLU A 113 -8.10 11.04 -3.24
C GLU A 113 -8.36 9.92 -2.24
N LEU A 114 -9.19 10.18 -1.20
CA LEU A 114 -9.60 9.16 -0.23
C LEU A 114 -10.20 7.93 -0.93
N ARG A 115 -11.09 8.14 -1.91
CA ARG A 115 -11.68 7.05 -2.68
C ARG A 115 -10.62 6.28 -3.47
N LYS A 116 -9.78 6.99 -4.24
CA LYS A 116 -8.73 6.37 -5.06
C LYS A 116 -7.74 5.58 -4.22
N GLN A 117 -7.29 6.13 -3.09
CA GLN A 117 -6.39 5.46 -2.16
C GLN A 117 -7.08 4.23 -1.54
N SER A 118 -8.35 4.35 -1.14
CA SER A 118 -9.10 3.22 -0.58
C SER A 118 -9.22 2.06 -1.58
N ASP A 119 -9.60 2.35 -2.82
CA ASP A 119 -9.71 1.35 -3.89
C ASP A 119 -8.33 0.73 -4.20
N HIS A 120 -7.26 1.53 -4.15
CA HIS A 120 -5.90 1.08 -4.40
C HIS A 120 -5.41 0.14 -3.30
N VAL A 121 -5.49 0.57 -2.05
CA VAL A 121 -5.10 -0.24 -0.89
C VAL A 121 -5.91 -1.53 -0.84
N GLU A 122 -7.21 -1.50 -1.11
CA GLU A 122 -8.03 -2.71 -1.17
C GLU A 122 -7.52 -3.72 -2.22
N ARG A 123 -7.15 -3.25 -3.42
CA ARG A 123 -6.57 -4.11 -4.46
C ARG A 123 -5.23 -4.71 -4.02
N ILE A 124 -4.32 -3.91 -3.48
CA ILE A 124 -3.01 -4.38 -3.01
C ILE A 124 -3.19 -5.40 -1.88
N LEU A 125 -4.01 -5.10 -0.88
CA LEU A 125 -4.28 -6.01 0.23
C LEU A 125 -4.95 -7.32 -0.22
N SER A 126 -5.76 -7.28 -1.27
CA SER A 126 -6.36 -8.48 -1.87
C SER A 126 -5.30 -9.39 -2.50
N ILE A 127 -4.34 -8.82 -3.24
CA ILE A 127 -3.21 -9.57 -3.79
C ILE A 127 -2.36 -10.17 -2.68
N LEU A 128 -1.92 -9.34 -1.72
CA LEU A 128 -1.09 -9.81 -0.61
C LEU A 128 -1.76 -10.92 0.19
N ARG A 129 -3.08 -10.83 0.39
CA ARG A 129 -3.84 -11.88 1.08
C ARG A 129 -3.88 -13.19 0.29
N HIS A 130 -3.94 -13.11 -1.03
CA HIS A 130 -3.92 -14.30 -1.87
C HIS A 130 -2.52 -14.95 -1.84
N ASP A 131 -1.48 -14.14 -1.98
CA ASP A 131 -0.10 -14.60 -2.08
C ASP A 131 0.57 -14.86 -0.72
N LYS A 132 -0.14 -14.64 0.38
CA LYS A 132 0.42 -14.68 1.74
C LYS A 132 1.17 -15.97 2.06
N GLU A 133 0.74 -17.11 1.52
CA GLU A 133 1.43 -18.39 1.76
C GLU A 133 2.72 -18.49 0.94
N LEU A 134 2.82 -17.77 -0.17
CA LEU A 134 3.98 -17.70 -1.07
C LEU A 134 5.04 -16.70 -0.61
N LEU A 135 4.67 -15.71 0.20
CA LEU A 135 5.61 -14.69 0.70
C LEU A 135 6.77 -15.30 1.51
N PHE A 136 6.51 -16.40 2.22
CA PHE A 136 7.50 -17.14 3.00
C PHE A 136 7.41 -18.65 2.73
N ALA A 137 6.93 -19.04 1.54
CA ALA A 137 6.78 -20.45 1.15
C ALA A 137 8.11 -21.21 1.16
N ASP A 138 8.00 -22.53 1.14
CA ASP A 138 9.08 -23.52 0.91
C ASP A 138 10.26 -23.54 1.88
N CYS A 139 10.19 -22.76 2.95
CA CYS A 139 11.16 -22.88 4.02
C CYS A 139 10.84 -24.07 4.90
N SER A 140 11.68 -25.11 4.81
CA SER A 140 11.67 -26.21 5.77
C SER A 140 11.59 -25.65 7.20
N PRO A 141 10.98 -26.35 8.17
CA PRO A 141 10.87 -25.86 9.54
C PRO A 141 12.21 -25.40 10.15
N LYS A 142 13.34 -25.94 9.66
CA LYS A 142 14.70 -25.58 10.06
C LYS A 142 15.17 -24.23 9.53
N LEU A 143 14.70 -23.81 8.35
CA LEU A 143 15.11 -22.57 7.66
C LEU A 143 14.25 -21.35 8.03
N ARG A 144 13.12 -21.57 8.72
CA ARG A 144 12.15 -20.52 9.07
C ARG A 144 12.77 -19.39 9.90
N GLY A 145 13.56 -19.73 10.91
CA GLY A 145 14.25 -18.73 11.73
C GLY A 145 15.26 -17.91 10.93
N THR A 146 15.95 -18.55 9.98
CA THR A 146 16.90 -17.91 9.08
C THR A 146 16.24 -16.90 8.15
N GLN A 147 15.12 -17.25 7.51
CA GLN A 147 14.38 -16.30 6.66
C GLN A 147 13.87 -15.10 7.46
N MET A 148 13.40 -15.34 8.68
CA MET A 148 12.92 -14.25 9.52
C MET A 148 14.05 -13.30 9.90
N ALA A 149 15.22 -13.85 10.29
CA ALA A 149 16.41 -13.07 10.56
C ALA A 149 16.85 -12.26 9.33
N ARG A 150 16.77 -12.84 8.13
CA ARG A 150 17.10 -12.16 6.87
C ARG A 150 16.12 -11.05 6.53
N PHE A 151 14.81 -11.29 6.68
CA PHE A 151 13.81 -10.25 6.46
C PHE A 151 14.00 -9.08 7.43
N LEU A 152 14.34 -9.37 8.69
CA LEU A 152 14.73 -8.32 9.63
C LEU A 152 15.99 -7.58 9.18
N GLN A 153 17.06 -8.31 8.85
CA GLN A 153 18.38 -7.74 8.54
C GLN A 153 18.42 -6.95 7.23
N HIS A 154 17.71 -7.39 6.20
CA HIS A 154 17.80 -6.83 4.85
C HIS A 154 16.58 -5.99 4.44
N CYS A 155 15.48 -6.03 5.20
CA CYS A 155 14.27 -5.24 4.92
C CYS A 155 13.95 -4.30 6.08
N ILE A 156 13.56 -4.86 7.23
CA ILE A 156 13.00 -4.05 8.33
C ILE A 156 14.03 -3.11 8.95
N LEU A 157 15.16 -3.63 9.41
CA LEU A 157 16.17 -2.83 10.09
C LEU A 157 16.72 -1.70 9.23
N PRO A 158 17.18 -1.93 7.97
CA PRO A 158 17.75 -0.85 7.17
C PRO A 158 16.71 0.22 6.82
N ARG A 159 15.44 -0.14 6.61
CA ARG A 159 14.38 0.83 6.30
C ARG A 159 13.94 1.60 7.54
N ALA A 160 13.69 0.91 8.67
CA ALA A 160 13.16 1.52 9.88
C ALA A 160 14.10 2.54 10.54
N VAL A 161 15.41 2.46 10.31
CA VAL A 161 16.38 3.45 10.84
C VAL A 161 16.61 4.64 9.89
N PHE A 162 16.01 4.62 8.70
CA PHE A 162 16.24 5.65 7.69
C PHE A 162 15.43 6.93 7.97
N THR A 163 14.12 6.80 8.21
CA THR A 163 13.24 7.91 8.60
C THR A 163 12.12 7.44 9.53
N ASP A 164 11.49 8.37 10.26
CA ASP A 164 10.32 8.06 11.09
C ASP A 164 9.16 7.50 10.26
N MET A 165 8.95 8.02 9.04
CA MET A 165 7.92 7.55 8.12
C MET A 165 8.19 6.11 7.66
N ASP A 166 9.46 5.77 7.44
CA ASP A 166 9.86 4.41 7.09
C ASP A 166 9.72 3.44 8.28
N ALA A 167 9.99 3.90 9.50
CA ALA A 167 9.73 3.12 10.72
C ALA A 167 8.24 2.81 10.88
N GLU A 168 7.37 3.80 10.64
CA GLU A 168 5.92 3.63 10.65
C GLU A 168 5.47 2.63 9.58
N TYR A 169 5.97 2.75 8.35
CA TYR A 169 5.72 1.77 7.28
C TYR A 169 6.11 0.35 7.72
N CYS A 170 7.31 0.17 8.28
CA CYS A 170 7.78 -1.14 8.72
C CYS A 170 6.85 -1.74 9.78
N ALA A 171 6.40 -0.94 10.74
CA ALA A 171 5.46 -1.37 11.77
C ALA A 171 4.11 -1.78 11.18
N HIS A 172 3.56 -0.98 10.26
CA HIS A 172 2.32 -1.29 9.56
C HIS A 172 2.43 -2.56 8.71
N PHE A 173 3.55 -2.76 8.02
CA PHE A 173 3.77 -3.95 7.21
C PHE A 173 3.88 -5.22 8.07
N ILE A 174 4.62 -5.17 9.19
CA ILE A 174 4.70 -6.27 10.17
C ILE A 174 3.30 -6.61 10.72
N LEU A 175 2.52 -5.59 11.09
CA LEU A 175 1.17 -5.78 11.59
C LEU A 175 0.25 -6.37 10.52
N LEU A 176 0.38 -5.94 9.26
CA LEU A 176 -0.36 -6.47 8.14
C LEU A 176 -0.10 -7.98 7.96
N LEU A 177 1.17 -8.40 7.93
CA LEU A 177 1.54 -9.81 7.82
C LEU A 177 0.98 -10.64 9.00
N HIS A 178 1.02 -10.09 10.21
CA HIS A 178 0.42 -10.72 11.38
C HIS A 178 -1.09 -10.90 11.24
N GLN A 179 -1.82 -9.84 10.89
CA GLN A 179 -3.28 -9.85 10.77
C GLN A 179 -3.78 -10.79 9.67
N GLN A 180 -3.05 -10.89 8.55
CA GLN A 180 -3.38 -11.80 7.46
C GLN A 180 -3.08 -13.27 7.78
N ARG A 181 -2.44 -13.54 8.94
CA ARG A 181 -1.91 -14.85 9.33
C ARG A 181 -1.06 -15.42 8.21
N THR A 182 -0.17 -14.60 7.67
CA THR A 182 0.77 -15.00 6.63
C THR A 182 1.53 -16.24 7.11
N GLY A 183 1.47 -17.31 6.31
CA GLY A 183 2.12 -18.58 6.64
C GLY A 183 3.55 -18.36 7.10
N PHE A 184 3.94 -19.05 8.18
CA PHE A 184 5.31 -19.06 8.69
C PHE A 184 5.83 -17.73 9.27
N PHE A 185 5.03 -16.67 9.32
CA PHE A 185 5.38 -15.42 9.97
C PHE A 185 5.36 -15.57 11.51
N GLN A 186 6.55 -15.64 12.12
CA GLN A 186 6.71 -15.71 13.57
C GLN A 186 6.61 -14.32 14.21
N THR A 187 5.39 -13.87 14.45
CA THR A 187 5.14 -12.57 15.10
C THR A 187 5.83 -12.45 16.47
N VAL A 188 5.93 -13.57 17.21
CA VAL A 188 6.67 -13.64 18.48
C VAL A 188 8.12 -13.20 18.29
N PHE A 189 8.79 -13.54 17.18
CA PHE A 189 10.19 -13.15 16.93
C PHE A 189 10.40 -11.62 16.84
N PHE A 190 9.37 -10.86 16.43
CA PHE A 190 9.43 -9.40 16.38
C PHE A 190 9.10 -8.73 17.71
N PHE A 191 8.15 -9.30 18.46
CA PHE A 191 7.74 -8.74 19.75
C PHE A 191 8.67 -9.13 20.90
N ASP A 192 9.33 -10.29 20.82
CA ASP A 192 10.24 -10.81 21.85
C ASP A 192 11.58 -10.04 21.88
N LYS A 193 11.93 -9.33 20.80
CA LYS A 193 13.16 -8.49 20.73
C LYS A 193 12.98 -7.03 21.19
N ARG A 194 11.86 -6.66 21.82
CA ARG A 194 11.64 -5.31 22.38
C ARG A 194 11.20 -5.28 23.84
N PHE A 195 11.68 -6.22 24.66
CA PHE A 195 11.53 -6.17 26.13
C PHE A 195 12.78 -6.63 26.91
N TYR A 196 13.97 -6.20 26.48
CA TYR A 196 15.16 -6.12 27.33
C TYR A 196 15.93 -4.83 27.04
#